data_AF-A0A4R4WCS0-F1
#
_entry.id   AF-A0A4R4WCS0-F1
#
_cell.length_a   1.000
_cell.length_b   1.000
_cell.length_c   1.000
_cell.angle_alpha   90.00
_cell.angle_beta   90.00
_cell.angle_gamma   90.00
#
_symmetry.space_group_name_H-M   'P 1'
#
loop_
_entity.id
_entity.type
_entity.pdbx_description
1 polymer ?
#
loop_
_entity_poly.entity_id
_entity_poly.type
_entity_poly.pdbx_seq_one_letter_code
_entity_poly.pdbx_strand_id
1 'polypeptide(L)'
;MRAGRADVFVLGVRHHGPGSARAVRDELERLRPDAILIEGPPEADPIVSLAPGMEPPVALLAHVPGQPSRAAFWPFAAFSPEWQAILYGTSAGVPVRFCDLPAAHSLAGDGDEKVPGLRADPIGTLAAAAGYDDPERWWEDVVEHRGDTPFAVIAEAMAAVREGHQPDEREARREAYMRKTLRAAIRQGYGRIAVICGAWHVPALAAPLPLVGADNALLRGLPKVKAELTWVPWTYGRLASWSGYGAGISSPGWYHHLFDAPDRPVERWLTGAAGVLRDEGLPVSSAHVIESVRLAHGLAALRGRPLAGLGEVTEAARAVLCEGDDLAVELIQRRMVVGDRLGHVGDGTPMVPIQRDLREQQRRLRLKPEALDREIDLDLRKPLDLDRSHLLHRLRLLGVDWGTMGQARGKGTFRETWSLRWRPEHDLALIEHAALGTTVAAAATQRARGLAAAEPAALADLTSLVEQCLLAELPEALPEVLAALSAKAALDTDVTHLMAALPAMVRAHRYGDVRGTPAEGLAVIVRSMLDRICVGLPVAVTGLDDGAAAGLLKHVDGVHSAVALLHEPSRP
;
A
#
# COMPACT_ATOMS: atom_id res chain seq x y z
N MET A 1 -47.30 -12.43 -16.98
CA MET A 1 -46.99 -12.24 -15.54
C MET A 1 -46.66 -10.77 -15.33
N ARG A 2 -47.45 -10.06 -14.50
CA ARG A 2 -47.11 -8.68 -14.11
C ARG A 2 -45.81 -8.75 -13.31
N ALA A 3 -44.77 -8.02 -13.73
CA ALA A 3 -43.56 -7.87 -12.94
C ALA A 3 -43.97 -7.35 -11.56
N GLY A 4 -43.78 -8.16 -10.51
CA GLY A 4 -43.97 -7.70 -9.14
C GLY A 4 -43.08 -6.48 -8.92
N ARG A 5 -43.62 -5.45 -8.28
CA ARG A 5 -42.87 -4.24 -7.94
C ARG A 5 -41.77 -4.68 -6.97
N ALA A 6 -40.51 -4.65 -7.39
CA ALA A 6 -39.37 -4.93 -6.51
C ALA A 6 -39.22 -3.78 -5.52
N ASP A 7 -39.01 -4.12 -4.26
CA ASP A 7 -38.69 -3.17 -3.21
C ASP A 7 -37.17 -2.93 -3.21
N VAL A 8 -36.77 -1.69 -3.49
CA VAL A 8 -35.37 -1.27 -3.56
C VAL A 8 -35.05 -0.39 -2.37
N PHE A 9 -34.08 -0.81 -1.57
CA PHE A 9 -33.60 -0.09 -0.39
C PHE A 9 -32.19 0.42 -0.68
N VAL A 10 -32.05 1.73 -0.84
CA VAL A 10 -30.75 2.35 -1.09
C VAL A 10 -30.19 2.86 0.24
N LEU A 11 -29.16 2.18 0.73
CA LEU A 11 -28.47 2.45 1.98
C LEU A 11 -27.25 3.33 1.67
N GLY A 12 -27.46 4.65 1.75
CA GLY A 12 -26.40 5.65 1.57
C GLY A 12 -25.41 5.64 2.73
N VAL A 13 -24.14 5.43 2.44
CA VAL A 13 -23.10 5.32 3.46
C VAL A 13 -21.98 6.33 3.25
N ARG A 14 -21.28 6.63 4.34
CA ARG A 14 -19.90 7.09 4.25
C ARG A 14 -19.00 5.86 4.29
N HIS A 15 -18.08 5.77 3.33
CA HIS A 15 -17.10 4.68 3.32
C HIS A 15 -16.29 4.69 4.63
N HIS A 16 -16.06 3.52 5.20
CA HIS A 16 -15.32 3.36 6.45
C HIS A 16 -15.90 4.10 7.68
N GLY A 17 -17.24 4.24 7.77
CA GLY A 17 -17.91 4.72 8.98
C GLY A 17 -18.34 3.57 9.91
N PRO A 18 -17.90 3.50 11.18
CA PRO A 18 -18.21 2.41 12.10
C PRO A 18 -19.70 2.28 12.48
N GLY A 19 -20.37 3.39 12.79
CA GLY A 19 -21.81 3.49 12.96
C GLY A 19 -22.56 3.22 11.66
N SER A 20 -22.09 3.73 10.52
CA SER A 20 -22.65 3.38 9.20
C SER A 20 -22.58 1.86 8.95
N ALA A 21 -21.49 1.21 9.34
CA ALA A 21 -21.28 -0.22 9.14
C ALA A 21 -22.19 -1.08 10.05
N ARG A 22 -22.41 -0.65 11.29
CA ARG A 22 -23.42 -1.25 12.18
C ARG A 22 -24.82 -1.07 11.63
N ALA A 23 -25.19 0.14 11.24
CA ALA A 23 -26.52 0.44 10.70
C ALA A 23 -26.81 -0.36 9.41
N VAL A 24 -25.82 -0.57 8.54
CA VAL A 24 -25.98 -1.43 7.36
C VAL A 24 -26.26 -2.86 7.79
N ARG A 25 -25.56 -3.42 8.79
CA ARG A 25 -25.86 -4.76 9.29
C ARG A 25 -27.27 -4.86 9.85
N ASP A 26 -27.66 -3.93 10.71
CA ASP A 26 -28.98 -3.91 11.33
C ASP A 26 -30.09 -3.83 10.28
N GLU A 27 -29.92 -2.99 9.25
CA GLU A 27 -30.86 -2.91 8.14
C GLU A 27 -30.90 -4.17 7.28
N LEU A 28 -29.76 -4.80 7.00
CA LEU A 28 -29.73 -6.06 6.25
C LEU A 28 -30.47 -7.18 6.99
N GLU A 29 -30.28 -7.26 8.31
CA GLU A 29 -30.99 -8.20 9.19
C GLU A 29 -32.50 -7.91 9.24
N ARG A 30 -32.90 -6.65 9.27
CA ARG A 30 -34.31 -6.22 9.26
C ARG A 30 -34.98 -6.49 7.91
N LEU A 31 -34.35 -6.07 6.81
CA LEU A 31 -34.88 -6.13 5.45
C LEU A 31 -34.89 -7.56 4.90
N ARG A 32 -33.89 -8.37 5.26
CA ARG A 32 -33.63 -9.71 4.72
C ARG A 32 -33.68 -9.72 3.18
N PRO A 33 -32.82 -8.94 2.51
CA PRO A 33 -32.87 -8.82 1.05
C PRO A 33 -32.59 -10.17 0.37
N ASP A 34 -33.11 -10.33 -0.84
CA ASP A 34 -32.80 -11.48 -1.71
C ASP A 34 -31.69 -11.17 -2.75
N ALA A 35 -31.22 -9.91 -2.81
CA ALA A 35 -29.98 -9.52 -3.48
C ALA A 35 -29.36 -8.27 -2.82
N ILE A 36 -28.03 -8.21 -2.82
CA ILE A 36 -27.25 -7.09 -2.31
C ILE A 36 -26.38 -6.54 -3.44
N LEU A 37 -26.52 -5.25 -3.74
CA LEU A 37 -25.71 -4.52 -4.69
C LEU A 37 -24.76 -3.58 -3.94
N ILE A 38 -23.48 -3.57 -4.27
CA ILE A 38 -22.45 -2.80 -3.58
C ILE A 38 -21.72 -1.91 -4.56
N GLU A 39 -21.46 -0.66 -4.20
CA GLU A 39 -20.59 0.22 -4.97
C GLU A 39 -19.17 -0.35 -5.09
N GLY A 40 -18.74 -0.61 -6.32
CA GLY A 40 -17.44 -1.18 -6.64
C GLY A 40 -17.43 -1.81 -8.03
N PRO A 41 -16.27 -2.32 -8.49
CA PRO A 41 -16.12 -2.85 -9.83
C PRO A 41 -16.74 -4.25 -9.98
N PRO A 42 -17.65 -4.49 -10.95
CA PRO A 42 -18.28 -5.80 -11.20
C PRO A 42 -17.32 -6.94 -11.52
N GLU A 43 -16.10 -6.64 -11.98
CA GLU A 43 -15.07 -7.65 -12.18
C GLU A 43 -14.66 -8.38 -10.87
N ALA A 44 -14.98 -7.82 -9.70
CA ALA A 44 -14.73 -8.45 -8.41
C ALA A 44 -15.81 -9.44 -7.97
N ASP A 45 -16.96 -9.52 -8.63
CA ASP A 45 -18.06 -10.45 -8.29
C ASP A 45 -17.59 -11.91 -8.05
N PRO A 46 -16.70 -12.51 -8.88
CA PRO A 46 -16.27 -13.90 -8.70
C PRO A 46 -15.44 -14.16 -7.44
N ILE A 47 -14.85 -13.11 -6.85
CA ILE A 47 -13.93 -13.22 -5.70
C ILE A 47 -14.55 -12.70 -4.38
N VAL A 48 -15.82 -12.29 -4.39
CA VAL A 48 -16.54 -11.83 -3.18
C VAL A 48 -16.65 -12.93 -2.13
N SER A 49 -16.83 -14.18 -2.56
CA SER A 49 -16.99 -15.35 -1.68
C SER A 49 -15.75 -15.65 -0.82
N LEU A 50 -14.60 -15.06 -1.14
CA LEU A 50 -13.35 -15.23 -0.38
C LEU A 50 -13.27 -14.33 0.86
N ALA A 51 -14.10 -13.28 0.94
CA ALA A 51 -14.04 -12.28 2.00
C ALA A 51 -14.12 -12.83 3.44
N PRO A 52 -14.92 -13.88 3.76
CA PRO A 52 -14.97 -14.42 5.12
C PRO A 52 -13.65 -15.00 5.65
N GLY A 53 -12.72 -15.37 4.75
CA GLY A 53 -11.40 -15.88 5.11
C GLY A 53 -10.30 -14.82 5.20
N MET A 54 -10.67 -13.54 5.29
CA MET A 54 -9.75 -12.41 5.26
C MET A 54 -9.87 -11.56 6.53
N GLU A 55 -8.77 -10.89 6.88
CA GLU A 55 -8.71 -9.95 7.99
C GLU A 55 -8.41 -8.54 7.45
N PRO A 56 -9.39 -7.61 7.45
CA PRO A 56 -9.14 -6.24 7.01
C PRO A 56 -8.09 -5.50 7.89
N PRO A 57 -7.38 -4.51 7.35
CA PRO A 57 -7.65 -3.83 6.07
C PRO A 57 -7.17 -4.60 4.84
N VAL A 58 -8.04 -4.76 3.85
CA VAL A 58 -7.74 -5.40 2.55
C VAL A 58 -8.18 -4.48 1.42
N ALA A 59 -7.70 -4.68 0.20
CA ALA A 59 -8.16 -3.91 -0.95
C ALA A 59 -8.44 -4.82 -2.15
N LEU A 60 -9.43 -4.47 -2.95
CA LEU A 60 -9.51 -4.95 -4.32
C LEU A 60 -8.45 -4.21 -5.13
N LEU A 61 -7.50 -4.94 -5.69
CA LEU A 61 -6.54 -4.45 -6.65
C LEU A 61 -7.06 -4.78 -8.04
N ALA A 62 -7.36 -3.77 -8.85
CA ALA A 62 -7.53 -3.92 -10.30
C ALA A 62 -6.27 -3.46 -11.01
N HIS A 63 -5.78 -4.23 -11.98
CA HIS A 63 -4.67 -3.80 -12.83
C HIS A 63 -4.85 -4.25 -14.28
N VAL A 64 -4.16 -3.56 -15.20
CA VAL A 64 -4.01 -4.02 -16.59
C VAL A 64 -2.82 -4.97 -16.66
N PRO A 65 -2.99 -6.23 -17.13
CA PRO A 65 -1.87 -7.16 -17.29
C PRO A 65 -0.78 -6.58 -18.19
N GLY A 66 0.46 -6.60 -17.71
CA GLY A 66 1.63 -6.03 -18.42
C GLY A 66 1.73 -4.50 -18.38
N GLN A 67 0.81 -3.79 -17.72
CA GLN A 67 0.86 -2.33 -17.50
C GLN A 67 0.51 -2.00 -16.05
N PRO A 68 1.36 -2.34 -15.07
CA PRO A 68 1.09 -2.21 -13.63
C PRO A 68 0.90 -0.77 -13.17
N SER A 69 1.44 0.22 -13.90
CA SER A 69 1.17 1.63 -13.69
C SER A 69 -0.31 2.01 -13.88
N ARG A 70 -1.08 1.15 -14.56
CA ARG A 70 -2.54 1.25 -14.70
C ARG A 70 -3.21 0.31 -13.71
N ALA A 71 -3.23 0.75 -12.46
CA ALA A 71 -3.89 0.03 -11.37
C ALA A 71 -4.78 0.96 -10.55
N ALA A 72 -5.78 0.38 -9.90
CA ALA A 72 -6.68 1.05 -8.99
C ALA A 72 -6.95 0.16 -7.78
N PHE A 73 -7.18 0.79 -6.63
CA PHE A 73 -7.45 0.12 -5.37
C PHE A 73 -8.79 0.57 -4.78
N TRP A 74 -9.57 -0.39 -4.30
CA TRP A 74 -10.75 -0.15 -3.47
C TRP A 74 -10.50 -0.76 -2.10
N PRO A 75 -10.06 0.05 -1.12
CA PRO A 75 -9.76 -0.46 0.21
C PRO A 75 -11.03 -0.74 1.01
N PHE A 76 -10.93 -1.70 1.92
CA PHE A 76 -11.97 -2.10 2.87
C PHE A 76 -11.35 -2.26 4.25
N ALA A 77 -12.08 -1.84 5.27
CA ALA A 77 -11.76 -2.06 6.68
C ALA A 77 -12.88 -2.87 7.33
N ALA A 78 -12.63 -3.38 8.55
CA ALA A 78 -13.66 -4.09 9.31
C ALA A 78 -14.91 -3.20 9.53
N PHE A 79 -14.71 -1.89 9.60
CA PHE A 79 -15.75 -0.89 9.78
C PHE A 79 -16.17 -0.22 8.46
N SER A 80 -15.89 -0.84 7.31
CA SER A 80 -16.51 -0.48 6.03
C SER A 80 -17.93 -1.04 5.96
N PRO A 81 -18.96 -0.21 5.70
CA PRO A 81 -20.32 -0.70 5.52
C PRO A 81 -20.47 -1.71 4.37
N GLU A 82 -19.72 -1.51 3.30
CA GLU A 82 -19.64 -2.42 2.15
C GLU A 82 -19.05 -3.77 2.54
N TRP A 83 -17.99 -3.76 3.36
CA TRP A 83 -17.39 -4.98 3.88
C TRP A 83 -18.38 -5.76 4.74
N GLN A 84 -19.12 -5.06 5.60
CA GLN A 84 -20.17 -5.68 6.41
C GLN A 84 -21.30 -6.27 5.55
N ALA A 85 -21.69 -5.60 4.47
CA ALA A 85 -22.67 -6.11 3.51
C ALA A 85 -22.17 -7.37 2.77
N ILE A 86 -20.89 -7.40 2.37
CA ILE A 86 -20.25 -8.59 1.79
C ILE A 86 -20.30 -9.77 2.77
N LEU A 87 -19.86 -9.55 4.02
CA LEU A 87 -19.86 -10.59 5.04
C LEU A 87 -21.28 -11.09 5.36
N TYR A 88 -22.26 -10.19 5.42
CA TYR A 88 -23.66 -10.56 5.63
C TYR A 88 -24.16 -11.43 4.47
N GLY A 89 -24.03 -10.95 3.23
CA GLY A 89 -24.56 -11.65 2.06
C GLY A 89 -23.93 -13.03 1.87
N THR A 90 -22.60 -13.12 1.99
CA THR A 90 -21.88 -14.41 1.91
C THR A 90 -22.28 -15.38 3.02
N SER A 91 -22.46 -14.91 4.26
CA SER A 91 -22.91 -15.76 5.38
C SER A 91 -24.37 -16.23 5.24
N ALA A 92 -25.24 -15.39 4.68
CA ALA A 92 -26.67 -15.65 4.52
C ALA A 92 -27.02 -16.36 3.19
N GLY A 93 -26.03 -16.62 2.33
CA GLY A 93 -26.25 -17.16 0.98
C GLY A 93 -27.01 -16.20 0.05
N VAL A 94 -27.03 -14.90 0.36
CA VAL A 94 -27.66 -13.87 -0.45
C VAL A 94 -26.67 -13.43 -1.55
N PRO A 95 -27.08 -13.42 -2.84
CA PRO A 95 -26.23 -12.93 -3.92
C PRO A 95 -25.73 -11.50 -3.67
N VAL A 96 -24.41 -11.33 -3.62
CA VAL A 96 -23.74 -10.03 -3.55
C VAL A 96 -23.14 -9.72 -4.93
N ARG A 97 -23.38 -8.52 -5.43
CA ARG A 97 -22.79 -8.04 -6.69
C ARG A 97 -22.33 -6.60 -6.58
N PHE A 98 -21.25 -6.29 -7.27
CA PHE A 98 -20.80 -4.93 -7.45
C PHE A 98 -21.59 -4.24 -8.56
N CYS A 99 -21.89 -2.95 -8.38
CA CYS A 99 -22.77 -2.20 -9.28
C CYS A 99 -22.20 -0.90 -9.83
N ASP A 100 -20.92 -0.58 -9.63
CA ASP A 100 -20.33 0.65 -10.16
C ASP A 100 -19.69 0.45 -11.56
N LEU A 101 -19.20 1.52 -12.16
CA LEU A 101 -18.52 1.49 -13.45
C LEU A 101 -17.38 0.45 -13.44
N PRO A 102 -17.32 -0.45 -14.44
CA PRO A 102 -16.28 -1.46 -14.56
C PRO A 102 -14.85 -0.90 -14.52
N ALA A 103 -13.96 -1.60 -13.81
CA ALA A 103 -12.55 -1.24 -13.76
C ALA A 103 -11.93 -1.25 -15.17
N ALA A 104 -12.43 -2.10 -16.08
CA ALA A 104 -12.05 -2.14 -17.48
C ALA A 104 -12.25 -0.81 -18.23
N HIS A 105 -13.19 0.03 -17.79
CA HIS A 105 -13.41 1.37 -18.34
C HIS A 105 -12.63 2.42 -17.57
N SER A 106 -12.60 2.34 -16.24
CA SER A 106 -11.85 3.28 -15.40
C SER A 106 -10.34 3.25 -15.67
N LEU A 107 -9.78 2.07 -15.90
CA LEU A 107 -8.36 1.91 -16.22
C LEU A 107 -8.03 2.26 -17.67
N ALA A 108 -9.03 2.40 -18.56
CA ALA A 108 -8.83 2.62 -19.99
C ALA A 108 -8.44 4.07 -20.36
N GLY A 109 -8.73 5.04 -19.49
CA GLY A 109 -8.31 6.44 -19.69
C GLY A 109 -6.79 6.63 -19.59
N ASP A 110 -6.27 7.67 -20.23
CA ASP A 110 -4.88 8.11 -20.04
C ASP A 110 -4.73 8.57 -18.59
N GLY A 111 -3.69 8.08 -17.91
CA GLY A 111 -3.50 8.15 -16.45
C GLY A 111 -3.27 9.55 -15.84
N ASP A 112 -3.80 10.60 -16.47
CA ASP A 112 -3.64 12.01 -16.07
C ASP A 112 -4.94 12.66 -15.56
N GLU A 113 -6.07 11.93 -15.58
CA GLU A 113 -7.24 12.35 -14.83
C GLU A 113 -7.01 12.11 -13.33
N LYS A 114 -6.28 13.03 -12.69
CA LYS A 114 -6.50 13.32 -11.26
C LYS A 114 -8.00 13.36 -11.09
N VAL A 115 -8.56 12.45 -10.28
CA VAL A 115 -9.97 12.50 -9.88
C VAL A 115 -10.19 13.92 -9.40
N PRO A 116 -10.94 14.78 -10.12
CA PRO A 116 -11.32 16.04 -9.54
C PRO A 116 -12.09 15.63 -8.29
N GLY A 117 -11.64 16.07 -7.12
CA GLY A 117 -12.48 15.97 -5.93
C GLY A 117 -13.86 16.50 -6.31
N LEU A 118 -14.91 15.87 -5.77
CA LEU A 118 -16.27 16.40 -5.85
C LEU A 118 -16.19 17.93 -5.74
N ARG A 119 -16.58 18.65 -6.81
CA ARG A 119 -16.45 20.11 -6.89
C ARG A 119 -17.13 20.82 -5.70
N ALA A 120 -18.06 20.11 -5.05
CA ALA A 120 -18.64 20.43 -3.75
C ALA A 120 -18.51 19.20 -2.83
N ASP A 121 -17.84 19.33 -1.69
CA ASP A 121 -17.92 18.34 -0.60
C ASP A 121 -19.35 18.35 -0.03
N PRO A 122 -20.18 17.32 -0.28
CA PRO A 122 -21.58 17.34 0.12
C PRO A 122 -21.72 17.28 1.65
N ILE A 123 -20.84 16.52 2.30
CA ILE A 123 -20.81 16.41 3.76
C ILE A 123 -20.34 17.76 4.33
N GLY A 124 -19.34 18.38 3.72
CA GLY A 124 -18.88 19.71 4.13
C GLY A 124 -19.93 20.80 3.98
N THR A 125 -20.77 20.72 2.95
CA THR A 125 -21.90 21.65 2.78
C THR A 125 -22.94 21.49 3.89
N LEU A 126 -23.29 20.24 4.22
CA LEU A 126 -24.21 19.94 5.33
C LEU A 126 -23.62 20.36 6.69
N ALA A 127 -22.34 20.09 6.90
CA ALA A 127 -21.63 20.47 8.11
C ALA A 127 -21.61 21.99 8.30
N ALA A 128 -21.24 22.74 7.26
CA ALA A 128 -21.24 24.20 7.29
C ALA A 128 -22.65 24.77 7.54
N ALA A 129 -23.68 24.20 6.91
CA ALA A 129 -25.07 24.59 7.16
C ALA A 129 -25.53 24.30 8.60
N ALA A 130 -24.98 23.25 9.22
CA ALA A 130 -25.21 22.90 10.62
C ALA A 130 -24.30 23.66 11.62
N GLY A 131 -23.42 24.55 11.13
CA GLY A 131 -22.50 25.34 11.96
C GLY A 131 -21.22 24.62 12.38
N TYR A 132 -20.87 23.50 11.74
CA TYR A 132 -19.62 22.79 11.97
C TYR A 132 -18.51 23.32 11.06
N ASP A 133 -17.30 23.41 11.61
CA ASP A 133 -16.06 23.76 10.89
C ASP A 133 -15.38 22.54 10.26
N ASP A 134 -15.75 21.34 10.70
CA ASP A 134 -15.19 20.07 10.28
C ASP A 134 -16.31 19.10 9.82
N PRO A 135 -16.33 18.74 8.53
CA PRO A 135 -17.31 17.79 7.96
C PRO A 135 -17.29 16.42 8.66
N GLU A 136 -16.11 15.99 9.10
CA GLU A 136 -15.92 14.71 9.77
C GLU A 136 -16.61 14.69 11.13
N ARG A 137 -16.44 15.76 11.92
CA ARG A 137 -17.10 15.91 13.22
C ARG A 137 -18.62 15.95 13.09
N TRP A 138 -19.12 16.66 12.09
CA TRP A 138 -20.56 16.70 11.84
C TRP A 138 -21.11 15.30 11.55
N TRP A 139 -20.43 14.54 10.69
CA TRP A 139 -20.83 13.17 10.37
C TRP A 139 -20.74 12.25 11.59
N GLU A 140 -19.67 12.36 12.39
CA GLU A 140 -19.54 11.62 13.65
C GLU A 140 -20.75 11.86 14.57
N ASP A 141 -21.07 13.13 14.83
CA ASP A 141 -22.10 13.51 15.81
C ASP A 141 -23.52 13.19 15.34
N VAL A 142 -23.80 13.36 14.04
CA VAL A 142 -25.15 13.23 13.48
C VAL A 142 -25.46 11.83 12.95
N VAL A 143 -24.44 11.05 12.57
CA VAL A 143 -24.62 9.73 11.95
C VAL A 143 -23.97 8.62 12.78
N GLU A 144 -22.69 8.76 13.14
CA GLU A 144 -21.93 7.64 13.71
C GLU A 144 -22.25 7.36 15.18
N HIS A 145 -22.63 8.40 15.95
CA HIS A 145 -23.07 8.30 17.34
C HIS A 145 -24.58 8.03 17.50
N ARG A 146 -25.34 7.94 16.39
CA ARG A 146 -26.75 7.55 16.45
C ARG A 146 -26.89 6.07 16.79
N GLY A 147 -27.91 5.75 17.59
CA GLY A 147 -28.29 4.37 17.91
C GLY A 147 -29.36 3.78 16.97
N ASP A 148 -29.81 4.53 15.98
CA ASP A 148 -30.84 4.16 15.00
C ASP A 148 -30.33 4.21 13.55
N THR A 149 -31.13 3.75 12.59
CA THR A 149 -30.70 3.59 11.18
C THR A 149 -30.88 4.90 10.40
N PRO A 150 -29.79 5.56 9.92
CA PRO A 150 -29.82 6.94 9.48
C PRO A 150 -30.20 7.15 8.00
N PHE A 151 -30.45 6.07 7.24
CA PHE A 151 -30.45 6.09 5.77
C PHE A 151 -31.53 6.97 5.15
N ALA A 152 -32.72 7.06 5.73
CA ALA A 152 -33.79 7.93 5.22
C ALA A 152 -33.41 9.41 5.34
N VAL A 153 -32.84 9.81 6.48
CA VAL A 153 -32.38 11.18 6.74
C VAL A 153 -31.20 11.53 5.83
N ILE A 154 -30.26 10.59 5.66
CA ILE A 154 -29.14 10.75 4.72
C ILE A 154 -29.66 10.95 3.29
N ALA A 155 -30.64 10.16 2.85
CA ALA A 155 -31.20 10.27 1.51
C ALA A 155 -31.86 11.65 1.27
N GLU A 156 -32.61 12.16 2.24
CA GLU A 156 -33.22 13.48 2.19
C GLU A 156 -32.17 14.60 2.15
N ALA A 157 -31.16 14.54 3.03
CA ALA A 157 -30.08 15.50 3.08
C ALA A 157 -29.28 15.53 1.76
N MET A 158 -28.95 14.36 1.20
CA MET A 158 -28.23 14.27 -0.08
C MET A 158 -29.07 14.76 -1.25
N ALA A 159 -30.39 14.53 -1.25
CA ALA A 159 -31.29 15.06 -2.26
C ALA A 159 -31.32 16.60 -2.23
N ALA A 160 -31.34 17.20 -1.04
CA ALA A 160 -31.29 18.66 -0.88
C ALA A 160 -29.96 19.24 -1.37
N VAL A 161 -28.82 18.64 -1.02
CA VAL A 161 -27.50 19.11 -1.46
C VAL A 161 -27.31 18.94 -2.97
N ARG A 162 -27.96 17.93 -3.59
CA ARG A 162 -27.92 17.71 -5.04
C ARG A 162 -28.89 18.60 -5.82
N GLU A 163 -29.70 19.43 -5.17
CA GLU A 163 -30.63 20.31 -5.89
C GLU A 163 -29.87 21.26 -6.83
N GLY A 164 -30.19 21.22 -8.12
CA GLY A 164 -29.50 22.00 -9.15
C GLY A 164 -28.12 21.47 -9.59
N HIS A 165 -27.61 20.40 -8.98
CA HIS A 165 -26.35 19.77 -9.38
C HIS A 165 -26.47 19.06 -10.73
N GLN A 166 -25.45 19.21 -11.58
CA GLN A 166 -25.33 18.48 -12.83
C GLN A 166 -24.12 17.54 -12.71
N PRO A 167 -24.33 16.20 -12.81
CA PRO A 167 -23.23 15.26 -12.72
C PRO A 167 -22.24 15.51 -13.85
N ASP A 168 -20.94 15.44 -13.54
CA ASP A 168 -19.93 15.39 -14.59
C ASP A 168 -20.03 14.06 -15.37
N GLU A 169 -19.25 13.95 -16.45
CA GLU A 169 -19.33 12.80 -17.33
C GLU A 169 -19.01 11.47 -16.61
N ARG A 170 -18.06 11.50 -15.67
CA ARG A 170 -17.65 10.31 -14.92
C ARG A 170 -18.73 9.91 -13.91
N GLU A 171 -19.26 10.85 -13.14
CA GLU A 171 -20.37 10.63 -12.21
C GLU A 171 -21.59 10.08 -12.95
N ALA A 172 -21.98 10.71 -14.06
CA ALA A 172 -23.13 10.28 -14.87
C ALA A 172 -22.96 8.83 -15.40
N ARG A 173 -21.75 8.46 -15.84
CA ARG A 173 -21.43 7.09 -16.28
C ARG A 173 -21.50 6.07 -15.14
N ARG A 174 -20.98 6.40 -13.96
CA ARG A 174 -21.06 5.55 -12.75
C ARG A 174 -22.52 5.28 -12.37
N GLU A 175 -23.30 6.34 -12.23
CA GLU A 175 -24.72 6.24 -11.86
C GLU A 175 -25.56 5.51 -12.92
N ALA A 176 -25.27 5.72 -14.21
CA ALA A 176 -25.91 4.98 -15.30
C ALA A 176 -25.63 3.47 -15.21
N TYR A 177 -24.40 3.09 -14.85
CA TYR A 177 -24.04 1.70 -14.64
C TYR A 177 -24.72 1.10 -13.40
N MET A 178 -24.75 1.83 -12.27
CA MET A 178 -25.48 1.42 -11.06
C MET A 178 -26.96 1.15 -11.37
N ARG A 179 -27.64 2.06 -12.07
CA ARG A 179 -29.03 1.86 -12.51
C ARG A 179 -29.19 0.69 -13.47
N LYS A 180 -28.22 0.45 -14.36
CA LYS A 180 -28.25 -0.70 -15.28
C LYS A 180 -28.17 -2.02 -14.51
N THR A 181 -27.30 -2.11 -13.51
CA THR A 181 -27.16 -3.29 -12.64
C THR A 181 -28.40 -3.50 -11.78
N LEU A 182 -28.96 -2.45 -11.19
CA LEU A 182 -30.22 -2.51 -10.46
C LEU A 182 -31.37 -3.05 -11.33
N ARG A 183 -31.55 -2.49 -12.53
CA ARG A 183 -32.57 -3.01 -13.48
C ARG A 183 -32.31 -4.45 -13.92
N ALA A 184 -31.05 -4.90 -13.96
CA ALA A 184 -30.72 -6.29 -14.23
C ALA A 184 -31.13 -7.21 -13.07
N ALA A 185 -30.88 -6.81 -11.83
CA ALA A 185 -31.33 -7.54 -10.64
C ALA A 185 -32.88 -7.66 -10.60
N ILE A 186 -33.60 -6.56 -10.83
CA ILE A 186 -35.07 -6.58 -10.89
C ILE A 186 -35.57 -7.54 -11.99
N ARG A 187 -34.95 -7.52 -13.18
CA ARG A 187 -35.30 -8.43 -14.29
C ARG A 187 -35.00 -9.90 -13.99
N GLN A 188 -34.03 -10.19 -13.12
CA GLN A 188 -33.71 -11.55 -12.66
C GLN A 188 -34.70 -12.08 -11.62
N GLY A 189 -35.66 -11.25 -11.18
CA GLY A 189 -36.75 -11.66 -10.29
C GLY A 189 -36.50 -11.41 -8.81
N TYR A 190 -35.42 -10.71 -8.45
CA TYR A 190 -35.19 -10.29 -7.07
C TYR A 190 -36.26 -9.28 -6.63
N GLY A 191 -36.91 -9.57 -5.50
CA GLY A 191 -38.04 -8.80 -4.98
C GLY A 191 -37.65 -7.81 -3.89
N ARG A 192 -36.56 -8.03 -3.15
CA ARG A 192 -36.07 -7.15 -2.08
C ARG A 192 -34.58 -6.92 -2.24
N ILE A 193 -34.23 -5.79 -2.86
CA ILE A 193 -32.85 -5.48 -3.24
C ILE A 193 -32.31 -4.40 -2.29
N ALA A 194 -31.21 -4.70 -1.60
CA ALA A 194 -30.45 -3.68 -0.87
C ALA A 194 -29.31 -3.17 -1.76
N VAL A 195 -29.14 -1.84 -1.83
CA VAL A 195 -28.04 -1.19 -2.55
C VAL A 195 -27.21 -0.41 -1.54
N ILE A 196 -25.94 -0.73 -1.39
CA ILE A 196 -24.99 -0.04 -0.51
C ILE A 196 -24.07 0.79 -1.40
N CYS A 197 -24.17 2.10 -1.30
CA CYS A 197 -23.35 3.04 -2.07
C CYS A 197 -23.05 4.29 -1.24
N GLY A 198 -22.03 5.03 -1.65
CA GLY A 198 -21.73 6.36 -1.16
C GLY A 198 -23.00 7.21 -1.14
N ALA A 199 -23.23 7.90 -0.02
CA ALA A 199 -24.45 8.68 0.23
C ALA A 199 -24.78 9.64 -0.92
N TRP A 200 -23.75 10.17 -1.58
CA TRP A 200 -23.90 11.03 -2.75
C TRP A 200 -24.73 10.38 -3.87
N HIS A 201 -24.56 9.09 -4.15
CA HIS A 201 -25.22 8.41 -5.27
C HIS A 201 -26.68 8.02 -4.96
N VAL A 202 -27.15 8.16 -3.72
CA VAL A 202 -28.50 7.73 -3.30
C VAL A 202 -29.60 8.35 -4.16
N PRO A 203 -29.63 9.68 -4.39
CA PRO A 203 -30.72 10.29 -5.16
C PRO A 203 -30.78 9.81 -6.61
N ALA A 204 -29.65 9.38 -7.19
CA ALA A 204 -29.58 8.87 -8.55
C ALA A 204 -30.17 7.45 -8.72
N LEU A 205 -30.40 6.75 -7.61
CA LEU A 205 -30.96 5.41 -7.53
C LEU A 205 -32.37 5.38 -6.93
N ALA A 206 -32.84 6.51 -6.41
CA ALA A 206 -34.21 6.68 -5.93
C ALA A 206 -35.20 6.77 -7.11
N ALA A 207 -36.42 6.29 -6.91
CA ALA A 207 -37.46 6.38 -7.92
C ALA A 207 -38.01 7.82 -8.02
N PRO A 208 -38.42 8.29 -9.22
CA PRO A 208 -38.41 7.59 -10.50
C PRO A 208 -37.03 7.54 -11.16
N LEU A 209 -36.66 6.37 -11.69
CA LEU A 209 -35.40 6.19 -12.41
C LEU A 209 -35.47 6.81 -13.82
N PRO A 210 -34.36 7.35 -14.36
CA PRO A 210 -34.25 7.77 -15.76
C PRO A 210 -34.64 6.67 -16.76
N LEU A 211 -34.87 7.06 -18.02
CA LEU A 211 -35.13 6.12 -19.11
C LEU A 211 -33.90 5.26 -19.41
N VAL A 212 -34.13 3.97 -19.70
CA VAL A 212 -33.07 3.01 -20.07
C VAL A 212 -32.23 3.51 -21.26
N GLY A 213 -32.87 4.22 -22.21
CA GLY A 213 -32.17 4.79 -23.38
C GLY A 213 -31.13 5.85 -23.02
N ALA A 214 -31.35 6.65 -21.96
CA ALA A 214 -30.42 7.68 -21.51
C ALA A 214 -29.16 7.04 -20.91
N ASP A 215 -29.32 6.06 -20.00
CA ASP A 215 -28.20 5.32 -19.43
C ASP A 215 -27.39 4.57 -20.50
N ASN A 216 -28.09 3.94 -21.46
CA ASN A 216 -27.42 3.26 -22.58
C ASN A 216 -26.64 4.21 -23.49
N ALA A 217 -27.06 5.47 -23.61
CA ALA A 217 -26.33 6.47 -24.40
C ALA A 217 -25.02 6.86 -23.71
N LEU A 218 -25.05 7.07 -22.39
CA LEU A 218 -23.86 7.41 -21.58
C LEU A 218 -22.81 6.30 -21.58
N LEU A 219 -23.25 5.04 -21.63
CA LEU A 219 -22.37 3.87 -21.56
C LEU A 219 -21.89 3.37 -22.94
N ARG A 220 -22.33 4.01 -24.03
CA ARG A 220 -22.00 3.56 -25.39
C ARG A 220 -20.60 4.01 -25.79
N GLY A 221 -19.80 3.09 -26.34
CA GLY A 221 -18.52 3.43 -26.97
C GLY A 221 -17.39 3.77 -25.99
N LEU A 222 -17.54 3.44 -24.70
CA LEU A 222 -16.49 3.68 -23.71
C LEU A 222 -15.21 2.88 -24.04
N PRO A 223 -14.01 3.49 -23.94
CA PRO A 223 -12.74 2.78 -24.02
C PRO A 223 -12.71 1.60 -23.04
N LYS A 224 -12.09 0.50 -23.43
CA LYS A 224 -12.06 -0.73 -22.63
C LYS A 224 -10.69 -1.39 -22.70
N VAL A 225 -10.16 -1.75 -21.54
CA VAL A 225 -8.97 -2.60 -21.38
C VAL A 225 -9.31 -3.91 -20.68
N LYS A 226 -8.42 -4.90 -20.76
CA LYS A 226 -8.52 -6.09 -19.91
C LYS A 226 -8.07 -5.71 -18.49
N ALA A 227 -8.98 -5.76 -17.53
CA ALA A 227 -8.67 -5.58 -16.11
C ALA A 227 -8.75 -6.93 -15.39
N GLU A 228 -7.74 -7.23 -14.58
CA GLU A 228 -7.72 -8.38 -13.67
C GLU A 228 -7.81 -7.87 -12.23
N LEU A 229 -8.63 -8.54 -11.41
CA LEU A 229 -8.88 -8.15 -10.03
C LEU A 229 -8.51 -9.25 -9.05
N THR A 230 -7.90 -8.86 -7.94
CA THR A 230 -7.64 -9.75 -6.80
C THR A 230 -7.69 -8.99 -5.47
N TRP A 231 -7.71 -9.73 -4.37
CA TRP A 231 -7.59 -9.18 -3.02
C TRP A 231 -6.12 -9.08 -2.62
N VAL A 232 -5.73 -7.92 -2.08
CA VAL A 232 -4.40 -7.70 -1.51
C VAL A 232 -4.50 -7.22 -0.06
N PRO A 233 -3.53 -7.56 0.81
CA PRO A 233 -3.38 -6.91 2.10
C PRO A 233 -3.28 -5.39 1.95
N TRP A 234 -3.94 -4.66 2.84
CA TRP A 234 -3.85 -3.21 2.91
C TRP A 234 -3.34 -2.78 4.28
N THR A 235 -3.07 -1.49 4.46
CA THR A 235 -2.62 -0.96 5.76
C THR A 235 -3.47 0.23 6.17
N TYR A 236 -3.56 0.50 7.47
CA TYR A 236 -4.19 1.73 7.95
C TYR A 236 -3.45 2.99 7.50
N GLY A 237 -2.11 2.98 7.48
CA GLY A 237 -1.34 4.09 6.90
C GLY A 237 -1.75 4.41 5.46
N ARG A 238 -1.96 3.38 4.62
CA ARG A 238 -2.49 3.59 3.27
C ARG A 238 -3.95 3.99 3.27
N LEU A 239 -4.78 3.43 4.13
CA LEU A 239 -6.18 3.85 4.26
C LEU A 239 -6.30 5.36 4.56
N ALA A 240 -5.36 5.91 5.34
CA ALA A 240 -5.26 7.34 5.64
C ALA A 240 -4.69 8.19 4.51
N SER A 241 -3.62 7.73 3.85
CA SER A 241 -2.94 8.51 2.79
C SER A 241 -3.56 8.38 1.40
N TRP A 242 -4.32 7.31 1.14
CA TRP A 242 -4.83 6.93 -0.19
C TRP A 242 -6.16 7.63 -0.52
N SER A 243 -6.26 8.92 -0.23
CA SER A 243 -7.46 9.73 -0.51
C SER A 243 -7.66 10.05 -2.00
N GLY A 244 -7.16 9.21 -2.91
CA GLY A 244 -7.45 9.28 -4.35
C GLY A 244 -8.88 8.83 -4.72
N TYR A 245 -9.60 8.19 -3.78
CA TYR A 245 -11.03 7.85 -3.90
C TYR A 245 -11.95 8.88 -3.22
N GLY A 246 -11.42 10.01 -2.72
CA GLY A 246 -12.23 11.04 -2.04
C GLY A 246 -12.91 10.60 -0.73
N ALA A 247 -12.76 9.33 -0.33
CA ALA A 247 -13.41 8.71 0.82
C ALA A 247 -12.44 8.10 1.84
N GLY A 248 -11.15 8.45 1.76
CA GLY A 248 -10.16 8.03 2.75
C GLY A 248 -10.46 8.63 4.13
N ILE A 249 -10.15 7.88 5.19
CA ILE A 249 -10.30 8.34 6.58
C ILE A 249 -8.94 8.71 7.15
N SER A 250 -8.80 9.88 7.75
CA SER A 250 -7.51 10.33 8.31
C SER A 250 -7.09 9.57 9.56
N SER A 251 -8.05 8.97 10.28
CA SER A 251 -7.87 8.35 11.61
C SER A 251 -8.38 6.90 11.67
N PRO A 252 -7.87 6.00 10.81
CA PRO A 252 -8.38 4.63 10.70
C PRO A 252 -8.34 3.82 12.00
N GLY A 253 -7.34 4.03 12.87
CA GLY A 253 -7.28 3.35 14.15
C GLY A 253 -8.31 3.86 15.16
N TRP A 254 -8.67 5.15 15.11
CA TRP A 254 -9.79 5.70 15.90
C TRP A 254 -11.13 5.10 15.46
N TYR A 255 -11.40 5.07 14.15
CA TYR A 255 -12.65 4.49 13.64
C TYR A 255 -12.74 2.98 13.88
N HIS A 256 -11.62 2.27 13.79
CA HIS A 256 -11.55 0.87 14.20
C HIS A 256 -11.91 0.69 15.68
N HIS A 257 -11.35 1.52 16.56
CA HIS A 257 -11.66 1.49 17.98
C HIS A 257 -13.15 1.77 18.25
N LEU A 258 -13.75 2.76 17.59
CA LEU A 258 -15.19 3.02 17.70
C LEU A 258 -16.06 1.87 17.18
N PHE A 259 -15.55 1.06 16.25
CA PHE A 259 -16.24 -0.12 15.77
C PHE A 259 -16.19 -1.27 16.78
N ASP A 260 -14.99 -1.59 17.28
CA ASP A 260 -14.72 -2.73 18.15
C ASP A 260 -15.15 -2.49 19.61
N ALA A 261 -15.15 -1.23 20.06
CA ALA A 261 -15.48 -0.83 21.43
C ALA A 261 -16.75 0.05 21.48
N PRO A 262 -17.94 -0.51 21.19
CA PRO A 262 -19.19 0.27 21.22
C PRO A 262 -19.57 0.72 22.65
N ASP A 263 -19.12 0.02 23.69
CA ASP A 263 -19.30 0.48 25.08
C ASP A 263 -18.09 1.25 25.60
N ARG A 264 -18.32 2.42 26.21
CA ARG A 264 -17.26 3.24 26.84
C ARG A 264 -16.05 3.50 25.91
N PRO A 265 -16.26 4.04 24.70
CA PRO A 265 -15.19 4.25 23.73
C PRO A 265 -14.11 5.22 24.25
N VAL A 266 -14.50 6.27 25.00
CA VAL A 266 -13.56 7.27 25.52
C VAL A 266 -12.61 6.65 26.55
N GLU A 267 -13.17 5.90 27.51
CA GLU A 267 -12.41 5.26 28.59
C GLU A 267 -11.41 4.23 28.04
N ARG A 268 -11.85 3.40 27.11
CA ARG A 268 -10.99 2.38 26.51
C ARG A 268 -9.90 2.98 25.64
N TRP A 269 -10.20 4.05 24.91
CA TRP A 269 -9.20 4.75 24.11
C TRP A 269 -8.08 5.33 24.98
N LEU A 270 -8.45 6.08 26.02
CA LEU A 270 -7.49 6.72 26.91
C LEU A 270 -6.71 5.69 27.77
N THR A 271 -7.33 4.56 28.08
CA THR A 271 -6.63 3.41 28.68
C THR A 271 -5.59 2.84 27.72
N GLY A 272 -5.93 2.69 26.43
CA GLY A 272 -5.00 2.26 25.38
C GLY A 272 -3.84 3.25 25.19
N ALA A 273 -4.12 4.55 25.18
CA ALA A 273 -3.11 5.60 25.07
C ALA A 273 -2.11 5.55 26.24
N ALA A 274 -2.61 5.35 27.47
CA ALA A 274 -1.75 5.12 28.63
C ALA A 274 -0.90 3.85 28.49
N GLY A 275 -1.43 2.78 27.88
CA GLY A 275 -0.68 1.56 27.56
C GLY A 275 0.49 1.84 26.62
N VAL A 276 0.24 2.53 25.51
CA VAL A 276 1.27 2.92 24.53
C VAL A 276 2.42 3.71 25.17
N LEU A 277 2.09 4.67 26.05
CA LEU A 277 3.09 5.46 26.76
C LEU A 277 3.90 4.59 27.75
N ARG A 278 3.24 3.70 28.50
CA ARG A 278 3.91 2.78 29.43
C ARG A 278 4.86 1.81 28.74
N ASP A 279 4.50 1.33 27.55
CA ASP A 279 5.36 0.43 26.76
C ASP A 279 6.67 1.10 26.33
N GLU A 280 6.68 2.44 26.20
CA GLU A 280 7.88 3.25 25.98
C GLU A 280 8.53 3.75 27.28
N GLY A 281 8.12 3.21 28.44
CA GLY A 281 8.69 3.54 29.75
C GLY A 281 8.21 4.86 30.35
N LEU A 282 7.18 5.50 29.78
CA LEU A 282 6.61 6.73 30.33
C LEU A 282 5.61 6.42 31.46
N PRO A 283 5.78 6.98 32.66
CA PRO A 283 4.98 6.62 33.82
C PRO A 283 3.58 7.27 33.79
N VAL A 284 2.58 6.52 33.31
CA VAL A 284 1.18 6.96 33.33
C VAL A 284 0.38 6.20 34.38
N SER A 285 -0.25 6.88 35.34
CA SER A 285 -1.07 6.25 36.39
C SER A 285 -2.52 6.06 35.97
N SER A 286 -3.29 5.22 36.68
CA SER A 286 -4.74 5.14 36.48
C SER A 286 -5.46 6.45 36.82
N ALA A 287 -4.90 7.27 37.71
CA ALA A 287 -5.45 8.59 38.02
C ALA A 287 -5.35 9.53 36.81
N HIS A 288 -4.26 9.46 36.03
CA HIS A 288 -4.14 10.20 34.78
C HIS A 288 -5.23 9.79 33.80
N VAL A 289 -5.49 8.49 33.64
CA VAL A 289 -6.58 8.01 32.74
C VAL A 289 -7.95 8.53 33.18
N ILE A 290 -8.27 8.43 34.47
CA ILE A 290 -9.56 8.93 35.01
C ILE A 290 -9.71 10.43 34.74
N GLU A 291 -8.65 11.21 34.96
CA GLU A 291 -8.68 12.65 34.72
C GLU A 291 -8.74 13.00 33.24
N SER A 292 -8.05 12.27 32.37
CA SER A 292 -8.18 12.43 30.91
C SER A 292 -9.62 12.15 30.44
N VAL A 293 -10.28 11.13 30.98
CA VAL A 293 -11.69 10.83 30.62
C VAL A 293 -12.59 11.98 31.07
N ARG A 294 -12.42 12.46 32.31
CA ARG A 294 -13.18 13.60 32.83
C ARG A 294 -12.98 14.84 31.95
N LEU A 295 -11.73 15.13 31.56
CA LEU A 295 -11.38 16.26 30.72
C LEU A 295 -11.97 16.12 29.31
N ALA A 296 -11.88 14.94 28.68
CA ALA A 296 -12.45 14.69 27.37
C ALA A 296 -13.98 14.91 27.35
N HIS A 297 -14.69 14.40 28.37
CA HIS A 297 -16.13 14.66 28.53
C HIS A 297 -16.44 16.13 28.79
N GLY A 298 -15.62 16.82 29.59
CA GLY A 298 -15.75 18.26 29.81
C GLY A 298 -15.60 19.08 28.52
N LEU A 299 -14.60 18.74 27.70
CA LEU A 299 -14.38 19.37 26.40
C LEU A 299 -15.55 19.11 25.44
N ALA A 300 -16.07 17.88 25.39
CA ALA A 300 -17.23 17.53 24.58
C ALA A 300 -18.47 18.35 25.00
N ALA A 301 -18.73 18.45 26.31
CA ALA A 301 -19.84 19.23 26.85
C ALA A 301 -19.72 20.72 26.52
N LEU A 302 -18.52 21.30 26.67
CA LEU A 302 -18.25 22.70 26.29
C LEU A 302 -18.47 22.97 24.80
N ARG A 303 -18.25 21.96 23.96
CA ARG A 303 -18.42 22.01 22.50
C ARG A 303 -19.83 21.59 22.05
N GLY A 304 -20.73 21.26 22.98
CA GLY A 304 -22.08 20.82 22.67
C GLY A 304 -22.16 19.47 21.94
N ARG A 305 -21.12 18.63 22.06
CA ARG A 305 -21.04 17.33 21.39
C ARG A 305 -21.75 16.24 22.19
N PRO A 306 -22.41 15.27 21.52
CA PRO A 306 -23.04 14.13 22.18
C PRO A 306 -22.02 13.18 22.82
N LEU A 307 -20.82 13.08 22.25
CA LEU A 307 -19.71 12.26 22.75
C LEU A 307 -18.37 12.97 22.47
N ALA A 308 -17.35 12.68 23.28
CA ALA A 308 -15.98 13.11 22.99
C ALA A 308 -15.45 12.37 21.76
N GLY A 309 -15.08 13.11 20.71
CA GLY A 309 -14.45 12.56 19.52
C GLY A 309 -12.93 12.57 19.62
N LEU A 310 -12.27 12.31 18.49
CA LEU A 310 -10.81 12.22 18.43
C LEU A 310 -10.09 13.48 18.93
N GLY A 311 -10.64 14.67 18.63
CA GLY A 311 -10.09 15.95 19.07
C GLY A 311 -10.06 16.06 20.59
N GLU A 312 -11.20 15.82 21.26
CA GLU A 312 -11.31 15.92 22.72
C GLU A 312 -10.42 14.90 23.44
N VAL A 313 -10.38 13.64 22.96
CA VAL A 313 -9.51 12.63 23.59
C VAL A 313 -8.02 12.90 23.34
N THR A 314 -7.67 13.50 22.20
CA THR A 314 -6.27 13.88 21.90
C THR A 314 -5.83 15.06 22.76
N GLU A 315 -6.68 16.09 22.92
CA GLU A 315 -6.42 17.22 23.81
C GLU A 315 -6.32 16.78 25.27
N ALA A 316 -7.20 15.90 25.72
CA ALA A 316 -7.15 15.35 27.06
C ALA A 316 -5.91 14.49 27.30
N ALA A 317 -5.51 13.68 26.31
CA ALA A 317 -4.27 12.91 26.37
C ALA A 317 -3.05 13.81 26.43
N ARG A 318 -2.99 14.84 25.57
CA ARG A 318 -1.92 15.85 25.56
C ARG A 318 -1.78 16.53 26.93
N ALA A 319 -2.88 16.99 27.51
CA ALA A 319 -2.85 17.76 28.75
C ALA A 319 -2.50 16.91 29.98
N VAL A 320 -3.01 15.67 30.04
CA VAL A 320 -2.96 14.85 31.26
C VAL A 320 -2.04 13.65 31.14
N LEU A 321 -2.06 12.91 30.03
CA LEU A 321 -1.21 11.72 29.87
C LEU A 321 0.21 12.08 29.45
N CYS A 322 0.35 13.10 28.59
CA CYS A 322 1.63 13.53 28.04
C CYS A 322 2.19 14.78 28.73
N GLU A 323 1.43 15.42 29.64
CA GLU A 323 1.84 16.64 30.34
C GLU A 323 2.34 17.77 29.40
N GLY A 324 1.76 17.85 28.19
CA GLY A 324 2.14 18.81 27.16
C GLY A 324 3.28 18.39 26.24
N ASP A 325 3.88 17.20 26.41
CA ASP A 325 4.94 16.69 25.52
C ASP A 325 4.39 16.28 24.14
N ASP A 326 4.74 17.05 23.12
CA ASP A 326 4.35 16.80 21.73
C ASP A 326 4.91 15.48 21.17
N LEU A 327 6.09 15.02 21.61
CA LEU A 327 6.66 13.75 21.14
C LEU A 327 5.87 12.55 21.64
N ALA A 328 5.43 12.60 22.90
CA ALA A 328 4.55 11.59 23.48
C ALA A 328 3.17 11.57 22.79
N VAL A 329 2.64 12.75 22.41
CA VAL A 329 1.42 12.85 21.61
C VAL A 329 1.62 12.28 20.21
N GLU A 330 2.73 12.58 19.53
CA GLU A 330 3.06 12.04 18.20
C GLU A 330 3.15 10.51 18.23
N LEU A 331 3.70 9.94 19.30
CA LEU A 331 3.74 8.49 19.50
C LEU A 331 2.33 7.88 19.54
N ILE A 332 1.39 8.48 20.28
CA ILE A 332 -0.01 8.05 20.32
C ILE A 332 -0.65 8.21 18.92
N GLN A 333 -0.42 9.34 18.25
CA GLN A 333 -0.94 9.58 16.90
C GLN A 333 -0.49 8.49 15.92
N ARG A 334 0.81 8.18 15.90
CA ARG A 334 1.38 7.15 15.03
C ARG A 334 0.85 5.75 15.35
N ARG A 335 0.84 5.36 16.64
CA ARG A 335 0.49 3.99 17.04
C ARG A 335 -1.00 3.71 17.15
N MET A 336 -1.83 4.71 17.42
CA MET A 336 -3.26 4.49 17.68
C MET A 336 -4.16 5.21 16.68
N VAL A 337 -3.91 6.47 16.34
CA VAL A 337 -4.80 7.24 15.46
C VAL A 337 -4.74 6.73 14.03
N VAL A 338 -3.51 6.59 13.50
CA VAL A 338 -3.28 5.89 12.23
C VAL A 338 -3.28 4.39 12.49
N GLY A 339 -2.44 3.92 13.41
CA GLY A 339 -2.34 2.49 13.71
C GLY A 339 -1.44 1.74 12.74
N ASP A 340 -1.00 0.57 13.20
CA ASP A 340 0.03 -0.27 12.57
C ASP A 340 -0.55 -1.50 11.85
N ARG A 341 -1.88 -1.56 11.72
CA ARG A 341 -2.55 -2.75 11.23
C ARG A 341 -2.29 -2.97 9.74
N LEU A 342 -1.80 -4.16 9.44
CA LEU A 342 -1.73 -4.76 8.12
C LEU A 342 -2.77 -5.87 8.05
N GLY A 343 -3.62 -5.87 7.02
CA GLY A 343 -4.59 -6.95 6.87
C GLY A 343 -3.98 -8.23 6.33
N HIS A 344 -4.83 -9.25 6.21
CA HIS A 344 -4.47 -10.57 5.73
C HIS A 344 -5.48 -11.05 4.70
N VAL A 345 -4.97 -11.64 3.61
CA VAL A 345 -5.78 -12.36 2.62
C VAL A 345 -5.36 -13.83 2.64
N GLY A 346 -6.35 -14.73 2.66
CA GLY A 346 -6.10 -16.17 2.81
C GLY A 346 -5.33 -16.80 1.65
N ASP A 347 -4.86 -18.04 1.87
CA ASP A 347 -4.05 -18.79 0.89
C ASP A 347 -4.81 -19.19 -0.39
N GLY A 348 -6.15 -19.17 -0.35
CA GLY A 348 -7.03 -19.42 -1.50
C GLY A 348 -7.22 -18.22 -2.42
N THR A 349 -6.70 -17.04 -2.06
CA THR A 349 -6.80 -15.84 -2.90
C THR A 349 -6.03 -16.01 -4.21
N PRO A 350 -6.61 -15.66 -5.38
CA PRO A 350 -5.89 -15.67 -6.65
C PRO A 350 -4.66 -14.77 -6.59
N MET A 351 -3.48 -15.32 -6.88
CA MET A 351 -2.22 -14.58 -6.86
C MET A 351 -1.32 -15.04 -7.99
N VAL A 352 -0.47 -14.14 -8.50
CA VAL A 352 0.57 -14.56 -9.44
C VAL A 352 1.62 -15.43 -8.72
N PRO A 353 2.25 -16.40 -9.41
CA PRO A 353 3.18 -17.33 -8.79
C PRO A 353 4.29 -16.69 -7.93
N ILE A 354 4.87 -15.57 -8.39
CA ILE A 354 5.93 -14.86 -7.68
C ILE A 354 5.49 -14.30 -6.32
N GLN A 355 4.23 -13.85 -6.19
CA GLN A 355 3.71 -13.40 -4.89
C GLN A 355 3.54 -14.58 -3.93
N ARG A 356 3.16 -15.76 -4.43
CA ARG A 356 3.04 -16.98 -3.62
C ARG A 356 4.41 -17.43 -3.12
N ASP A 357 5.41 -17.46 -4.01
CA ASP A 357 6.80 -17.74 -3.67
C ASP A 357 7.31 -16.79 -2.57
N LEU A 358 7.06 -15.47 -2.70
CA LEU A 358 7.44 -14.52 -1.65
C LEU A 358 6.78 -14.84 -0.30
N ARG A 359 5.48 -15.17 -0.26
CA ARG A 359 4.80 -15.54 1.00
C ARG A 359 5.39 -16.79 1.63
N GLU A 360 5.74 -17.79 0.83
CA GLU A 360 6.41 -19.00 1.32
C GLU A 360 7.79 -18.68 1.90
N GLN A 361 8.55 -17.82 1.23
CA GLN A 361 9.85 -17.34 1.74
C GLN A 361 9.71 -16.51 3.02
N GLN A 362 8.69 -15.65 3.13
CA GLN A 362 8.39 -14.88 4.35
C GLN A 362 8.14 -15.81 5.54
N ARG A 363 7.34 -16.87 5.35
CA ARG A 363 7.07 -17.90 6.36
C ARG A 363 8.35 -18.66 6.73
N ARG A 364 9.10 -19.14 5.74
CA ARG A 364 10.36 -19.89 5.93
C ARG A 364 11.41 -19.09 6.69
N LEU A 365 11.58 -17.82 6.33
CA LEU A 365 12.60 -16.92 6.89
C LEU A 365 12.13 -16.17 8.14
N ARG A 366 10.87 -16.36 8.55
CA ARG A 366 10.24 -15.68 9.68
C ARG A 366 10.33 -14.15 9.56
N LEU A 367 10.23 -13.64 8.33
CA LEU A 367 10.15 -12.22 8.05
C LEU A 367 8.67 -11.86 7.88
N LYS A 368 8.08 -11.30 8.94
CA LYS A 368 6.69 -10.88 8.94
C LYS A 368 6.57 -9.53 8.23
N PRO A 369 5.67 -9.38 7.25
CA PRO A 369 5.29 -8.07 6.73
C PRO A 369 4.62 -7.23 7.82
N GLU A 370 5.07 -6.01 8.02
CA GLU A 370 4.57 -5.09 9.04
C GLU A 370 4.41 -3.69 8.44
N ALA A 371 3.36 -2.95 8.84
CA ALA A 371 3.08 -1.64 8.29
C ALA A 371 4.01 -0.55 8.85
N LEU A 372 4.53 -0.74 10.06
CA LEU A 372 5.51 0.14 10.69
C LEU A 372 6.94 -0.29 10.36
N ASP A 373 7.87 0.66 10.53
CA ASP A 373 9.29 0.37 10.45
C ASP A 373 9.70 -0.62 11.52
N ARG A 374 10.39 -1.66 11.09
CA ARG A 374 11.04 -2.62 11.97
C ARG A 374 12.51 -2.71 11.61
N GLU A 375 13.37 -2.29 12.53
CA GLU A 375 14.81 -2.53 12.41
C GLU A 375 15.13 -4.00 12.69
N ILE A 376 15.93 -4.60 11.82
CA ILE A 376 16.53 -5.92 12.03
C ILE A 376 18.03 -5.85 11.78
N ASP A 377 18.79 -6.49 12.66
CA ASP A 377 20.24 -6.68 12.50
C ASP A 377 20.51 -8.12 12.11
N LEU A 378 21.08 -8.31 10.93
CA LEU A 378 21.43 -9.62 10.38
C LEU A 378 22.91 -9.91 10.66
N ASP A 379 23.21 -11.11 11.17
CA ASP A 379 24.57 -11.63 11.26
C ASP A 379 24.77 -12.65 10.13
N LEU A 380 25.50 -12.25 9.09
CA LEU A 380 25.65 -13.00 7.84
C LEU A 380 26.33 -14.37 8.01
N ARG A 381 26.93 -14.65 9.17
CA ARG A 381 27.49 -15.97 9.50
C ARG A 381 26.42 -16.99 9.88
N LYS A 382 25.20 -16.53 10.19
CA LYS A 382 24.06 -17.39 10.49
C LYS A 382 23.30 -17.68 9.20
N PRO A 383 23.08 -18.95 8.82
CA PRO A 383 22.42 -19.30 7.57
C PRO A 383 21.03 -18.64 7.38
N LEU A 384 20.24 -18.54 8.45
CA LEU A 384 18.93 -17.88 8.39
C LEU A 384 19.03 -16.38 8.09
N ASP A 385 20.01 -15.69 8.67
CA ASP A 385 20.21 -14.25 8.46
C ASP A 385 20.83 -13.96 7.09
N LEU A 386 21.68 -14.87 6.60
CA LEU A 386 22.19 -14.84 5.24
C LEU A 386 21.05 -14.99 4.21
N ASP A 387 20.16 -15.97 4.39
CA ASP A 387 18.99 -16.15 3.52
C ASP A 387 18.06 -14.92 3.53
N ARG A 388 17.89 -14.26 4.69
CA ARG A 388 17.14 -13.00 4.82
C ARG A 388 17.79 -11.88 4.01
N SER A 389 19.11 -11.72 4.11
CA SER A 389 19.88 -10.77 3.32
C SER A 389 19.67 -11.02 1.81
N HIS A 390 19.81 -12.27 1.36
CA HIS A 390 19.60 -12.63 -0.03
C HIS A 390 18.19 -12.28 -0.53
N LEU A 391 17.15 -12.61 0.23
CA LEU A 391 15.78 -12.24 -0.15
C LEU A 391 15.62 -10.71 -0.28
N LEU A 392 16.08 -9.93 0.70
CA LEU A 392 15.95 -8.47 0.68
C LEU A 392 16.70 -7.84 -0.50
N HIS A 393 17.90 -8.34 -0.84
CA HIS A 393 18.64 -7.87 -2.01
C HIS A 393 17.96 -8.26 -3.34
N ARG A 394 17.40 -9.48 -3.45
CA ARG A 394 16.63 -9.89 -4.63
C ARG A 394 15.41 -8.99 -4.84
N LEU A 395 14.68 -8.68 -3.76
CA LEU A 395 13.52 -7.79 -3.82
C LEU A 395 13.91 -6.37 -4.25
N ARG A 396 15.00 -5.81 -3.71
CA ARG A 396 15.50 -4.50 -4.15
C ARG A 396 15.90 -4.48 -5.63
N LEU A 397 16.49 -5.54 -6.15
CA LEU A 397 16.81 -5.66 -7.58
C LEU A 397 15.55 -5.65 -8.45
N LEU A 398 14.44 -6.18 -7.93
CA LEU A 398 13.11 -6.13 -8.52
C LEU A 398 12.35 -4.82 -8.19
N GLY A 399 13.00 -3.79 -7.63
CA GLY A 399 12.32 -2.55 -7.26
C GLY A 399 11.26 -2.70 -6.16
N VAL A 400 11.28 -3.81 -5.42
CA VAL A 400 10.42 -4.06 -4.26
C VAL A 400 11.18 -3.62 -3.00
N ASP A 401 11.02 -2.36 -2.63
CA ASP A 401 11.71 -1.71 -1.50
C ASP A 401 11.11 -2.09 -0.13
N TRP A 402 10.94 -3.39 0.13
CA TRP A 402 10.49 -3.88 1.44
C TRP A 402 11.50 -3.58 2.56
N GLY A 403 12.79 -3.59 2.24
CA GLY A 403 13.86 -3.27 3.17
C GLY A 403 14.78 -2.18 2.63
N THR A 404 15.10 -1.22 3.49
CA THR A 404 16.15 -0.22 3.25
C THR A 404 17.34 -0.51 4.15
N MET A 405 18.56 -0.44 3.61
CA MET A 405 19.77 -0.62 4.42
C MET A 405 20.03 0.63 5.26
N GLY A 406 20.20 0.45 6.56
CA GLY A 406 20.69 1.47 7.48
C GLY A 406 22.21 1.52 7.54
N GLN A 407 22.75 2.47 8.30
CA GLN A 407 24.17 2.44 8.66
C GLN A 407 24.40 1.32 9.69
N ALA A 408 25.30 0.39 9.37
CA ALA A 408 25.62 -0.71 10.26
C ALA A 408 26.15 -0.19 11.61
N ARG A 409 25.54 -0.61 12.71
CA ARG A 409 26.05 -0.32 14.06
C ARG A 409 27.26 -1.23 14.36
N GLY A 410 28.44 -0.88 13.82
CA GLY A 410 29.70 -1.56 14.11
C GLY A 410 30.70 -1.57 12.95
N LYS A 411 31.96 -1.93 13.22
CA LYS A 411 33.07 -1.96 12.25
C LYS A 411 33.24 -3.34 11.56
N GLY A 412 32.16 -4.06 11.26
CA GLY A 412 32.22 -5.42 10.70
C GLY A 412 31.48 -5.56 9.37
N THR A 413 32.11 -6.19 8.37
CA THR A 413 31.52 -6.50 7.04
C THR A 413 30.49 -7.64 7.08
N PHE A 414 30.33 -8.31 8.22
CA PHE A 414 29.41 -9.44 8.43
C PHE A 414 28.07 -9.05 9.06
N ARG A 415 27.82 -7.76 9.32
CA ARG A 415 26.54 -7.27 9.86
C ARG A 415 25.85 -6.36 8.87
N GLU A 416 24.55 -6.59 8.70
CA GLU A 416 23.67 -5.69 7.95
C GLU A 416 22.53 -5.25 8.84
N THR A 417 22.29 -3.94 8.88
CA THR A 417 21.13 -3.35 9.56
C THR A 417 20.13 -2.95 8.50
N TRP A 418 18.89 -3.43 8.64
CA TRP A 418 17.82 -3.17 7.70
C TRP A 418 16.62 -2.57 8.42
N SER A 419 16.00 -1.53 7.83
CA SER A 419 14.69 -1.06 8.22
C SER A 419 13.66 -1.63 7.25
N LEU A 420 12.75 -2.47 7.77
CA LEU A 420 11.71 -3.12 6.98
C LEU A 420 10.37 -2.41 7.14
N ARG A 421 9.66 -2.17 6.03
CA ARG A 421 8.29 -1.67 6.03
C ARG A 421 7.52 -2.24 4.85
N TRP A 422 6.43 -2.96 5.10
CA TRP A 422 5.58 -3.47 4.03
C TRP A 422 4.64 -2.37 3.51
N ARG A 423 4.53 -2.30 2.19
CA ARG A 423 3.64 -1.37 1.47
C ARG A 423 2.84 -2.16 0.44
N PRO A 424 1.52 -1.91 0.28
CA PRO A 424 0.70 -2.60 -0.71
C PRO A 424 1.21 -2.47 -2.16
N GLU A 425 1.95 -1.42 -2.48
CA GLU A 425 2.57 -1.24 -3.81
C GLU A 425 3.62 -2.32 -4.12
N HIS A 426 4.15 -3.01 -3.11
CA HIS A 426 5.04 -4.14 -3.32
C HIS A 426 4.34 -5.29 -4.05
N ASP A 427 3.02 -5.48 -3.85
CA ASP A 427 2.26 -6.46 -4.62
C ASP A 427 2.18 -6.09 -6.11
N LEU A 428 2.05 -4.80 -6.44
CA LEU A 428 2.08 -4.32 -7.82
C LEU A 428 3.45 -4.52 -8.47
N ALA A 429 4.52 -4.15 -7.78
CA ALA A 429 5.89 -4.34 -8.26
C ALA A 429 6.20 -5.82 -8.50
N LEU A 430 5.67 -6.73 -7.67
CA LEU A 430 5.80 -8.17 -7.91
C LEU A 430 5.02 -8.63 -9.15
N ILE A 431 3.80 -8.13 -9.37
CA ILE A 431 2.99 -8.44 -10.56
C ILE A 431 3.69 -7.97 -11.84
N GLU A 432 4.34 -6.80 -11.81
CA GLU A 432 5.16 -6.31 -12.93
C GLU A 432 6.25 -7.31 -13.33
N HIS A 433 6.89 -7.91 -12.34
CA HIS A 433 7.98 -8.85 -12.54
C HIS A 433 7.55 -10.30 -12.73
N ALA A 434 6.24 -10.60 -12.72
CA ALA A 434 5.73 -11.95 -12.97
C ALA A 434 6.11 -12.50 -14.35
N ALA A 435 6.34 -11.62 -15.34
CA ALA A 435 6.82 -12.01 -16.67
C ALA A 435 8.31 -12.46 -16.67
N LEU A 436 9.09 -12.06 -15.66
CA LEU A 436 10.51 -12.38 -15.56
C LEU A 436 10.75 -13.73 -14.87
N GLY A 437 9.80 -14.22 -14.09
CA GLY A 437 9.91 -15.51 -13.40
C GLY A 437 8.75 -15.80 -12.45
N THR A 438 8.59 -17.08 -12.11
CA THR A 438 7.57 -17.54 -11.17
C THR A 438 8.02 -17.51 -9.71
N THR A 439 9.31 -17.29 -9.45
CA THR A 439 9.90 -17.12 -8.11
C THR A 439 10.68 -15.82 -8.04
N VAL A 440 10.89 -15.28 -6.82
CA VAL A 440 11.67 -14.07 -6.58
C VAL A 440 13.10 -14.23 -7.10
N ALA A 441 13.71 -15.41 -6.89
CA ALA A 441 15.08 -15.69 -7.36
C ALA A 441 15.16 -15.74 -8.90
N ALA A 442 14.21 -16.41 -9.57
CA ALA A 442 14.19 -16.50 -11.03
C ALA A 442 13.94 -15.12 -11.67
N ALA A 443 12.97 -14.37 -11.15
CA ALA A 443 12.68 -13.02 -11.63
C ALA A 443 13.88 -12.07 -11.43
N ALA A 444 14.53 -12.11 -10.26
CA ALA A 444 15.72 -11.32 -9.98
C ALA A 444 16.90 -11.67 -10.91
N THR A 445 17.09 -12.97 -11.19
CA THR A 445 18.09 -13.46 -12.16
C THR A 445 17.82 -12.90 -13.56
N GLN A 446 16.59 -13.02 -14.05
CA GLN A 446 16.23 -12.53 -15.38
C GLN A 446 16.29 -10.99 -15.45
N ARG A 447 15.95 -10.29 -14.35
CA ARG A 447 16.13 -8.85 -14.23
C ARG A 447 17.60 -8.44 -14.36
N ALA A 448 18.51 -9.12 -13.65
CA ALA A 448 19.94 -8.87 -13.77
C ALA A 448 20.45 -9.09 -15.19
N ARG A 449 20.06 -10.19 -15.86
CA ARG A 449 20.40 -10.44 -17.26
C ARG A 449 19.90 -9.32 -18.18
N GLY A 450 18.65 -8.90 -18.00
CA GLY A 450 18.07 -7.80 -18.78
C GLY A 450 18.80 -6.47 -18.59
N LEU A 451 19.22 -6.15 -17.37
CA LEU A 451 20.03 -4.95 -17.09
C LEU A 451 21.43 -5.03 -17.70
N ALA A 452 22.07 -6.21 -17.69
CA ALA A 452 23.37 -6.42 -18.31
C ALA A 452 23.33 -6.32 -19.85
N ALA A 453 22.21 -6.71 -20.46
CA ALA A 453 22.00 -6.65 -21.90
C ALA A 453 21.46 -5.29 -22.41
N ALA A 454 21.09 -4.38 -21.51
CA ALA A 454 20.54 -3.07 -21.88
C ALA A 454 21.63 -2.16 -22.46
N GLU A 455 21.34 -1.49 -23.58
CA GLU A 455 22.24 -0.49 -24.17
C GLU A 455 21.64 0.93 -24.06
N PRO A 456 22.45 1.95 -23.70
CA PRO A 456 23.86 1.88 -23.28
C PRO A 456 24.03 1.62 -21.78
N ALA A 457 24.65 0.50 -21.38
CA ALA A 457 25.10 0.30 -19.99
C ALA A 457 26.47 0.96 -19.76
N ALA A 458 26.60 1.75 -18.68
CA ALA A 458 27.89 2.29 -18.25
C ALA A 458 28.69 1.22 -17.49
N LEU A 459 30.03 1.34 -17.51
CA LEU A 459 30.90 0.42 -16.77
C LEU A 459 30.60 0.41 -15.26
N ALA A 460 30.26 1.58 -14.70
CA ALA A 460 29.87 1.73 -13.30
C ALA A 460 28.56 0.98 -12.95
N ASP A 461 27.58 0.97 -13.87
CA ASP A 461 26.31 0.28 -13.67
C ASP A 461 26.52 -1.24 -13.65
N LEU A 462 27.33 -1.76 -14.59
CA LEU A 462 27.68 -3.18 -14.65
C LEU A 462 28.48 -3.62 -13.42
N THR A 463 29.39 -2.78 -12.92
CA THR A 463 30.15 -3.03 -11.70
C THR A 463 29.21 -3.11 -10.48
N SER A 464 28.26 -2.17 -10.39
CA SER A 464 27.23 -2.17 -9.34
C SER A 464 26.31 -3.39 -9.45
N LEU A 465 26.00 -3.83 -10.66
CA LEU A 465 25.17 -5.01 -10.93
C LEU A 465 25.89 -6.31 -10.53
N VAL A 466 27.21 -6.42 -10.69
CA VAL A 466 28.01 -7.54 -10.15
C VAL A 466 27.90 -7.58 -8.63
N GLU A 467 28.09 -6.45 -7.94
CA GLU A 467 27.91 -6.39 -6.47
C GLU A 467 26.49 -6.83 -6.07
N GLN A 468 25.46 -6.34 -6.77
CA GLN A 468 24.07 -6.73 -6.53
C GLN A 468 23.82 -8.24 -6.74
N CYS A 469 24.38 -8.85 -7.79
CA CYS A 469 24.24 -10.29 -8.04
C CYS A 469 24.88 -11.14 -6.93
N LEU A 470 26.01 -10.69 -6.38
CA LEU A 470 26.67 -11.37 -5.27
C LEU A 470 25.86 -11.23 -3.97
N LEU A 471 25.37 -10.03 -3.67
CA LEU A 471 24.54 -9.77 -2.48
C LEU A 471 23.21 -10.54 -2.52
N ALA A 472 22.61 -10.61 -3.71
CA ALA A 472 21.34 -11.31 -3.97
C ALA A 472 21.51 -12.82 -4.24
N GLU A 473 22.73 -13.37 -4.20
CA GLU A 473 23.02 -14.78 -4.52
C GLU A 473 22.34 -15.20 -5.84
N LEU A 474 22.82 -14.65 -6.95
CA LEU A 474 22.31 -14.90 -8.32
C LEU A 474 23.38 -15.56 -9.20
N PRO A 475 23.77 -16.83 -8.92
CA PRO A 475 24.86 -17.51 -9.63
C PRO A 475 24.58 -17.71 -11.12
N GLU A 476 23.32 -17.79 -11.53
CA GLU A 476 22.94 -17.98 -12.93
C GLU A 476 23.04 -16.69 -13.78
N ALA A 477 22.91 -15.51 -13.16
CA ALA A 477 23.06 -14.23 -13.85
C ALA A 477 24.53 -13.77 -13.89
N LEU A 478 25.30 -14.10 -12.85
CA LEU A 478 26.66 -13.58 -12.65
C LEU A 478 27.60 -13.78 -13.87
N PRO A 479 27.65 -14.95 -14.55
CA PRO A 479 28.51 -15.13 -15.72
C PRO A 479 28.21 -14.16 -16.86
N GLU A 480 26.94 -13.89 -17.14
CA GLU A 480 26.51 -12.97 -18.20
C GLU A 480 26.80 -11.51 -17.83
N VAL A 481 26.57 -11.12 -16.57
CA VAL A 481 26.93 -9.78 -16.09
C VAL A 481 28.45 -9.56 -16.16
N LEU A 482 29.25 -10.55 -15.77
CA LEU A 482 30.70 -10.50 -15.87
C LEU A 482 31.20 -10.45 -17.31
N ALA A 483 30.55 -11.16 -18.24
CA ALA A 483 30.85 -11.09 -19.66
C ALA A 483 30.54 -9.69 -20.23
N ALA A 484 29.38 -9.11 -19.89
CA ALA A 484 29.01 -7.75 -20.30
C ALA A 484 30.00 -6.71 -19.75
N LEU A 485 30.39 -6.83 -18.48
CA LEU A 485 31.41 -5.97 -17.86
C LEU A 485 32.76 -6.09 -18.58
N SER A 486 33.21 -7.31 -18.85
CA SER A 486 34.48 -7.56 -19.55
C SER A 486 34.48 -7.00 -20.97
N ALA A 487 33.36 -7.15 -21.70
CA ALA A 487 33.20 -6.59 -23.03
C ALA A 487 33.21 -5.06 -22.99
N LYS A 488 32.50 -4.44 -22.03
CA LYS A 488 32.49 -2.98 -21.86
C LYS A 488 33.87 -2.45 -21.50
N ALA A 489 34.54 -3.08 -20.54
CA ALA A 489 35.90 -2.72 -20.12
C ALA A 489 36.95 -2.91 -21.25
N ALA A 490 36.66 -3.72 -22.26
CA ALA A 490 37.52 -3.89 -23.43
C ALA A 490 37.36 -2.81 -24.49
N LEU A 491 36.18 -2.19 -24.54
CA LEU A 491 35.86 -1.12 -25.47
C LEU A 491 36.01 0.27 -24.85
N ASP A 492 36.17 0.36 -23.53
CA ASP A 492 36.37 1.63 -22.82
C ASP A 492 37.79 2.15 -23.08
N THR A 493 37.87 3.30 -23.73
CA THR A 493 39.13 3.97 -24.07
C THR A 493 39.61 4.90 -22.96
N ASP A 494 38.77 5.19 -21.95
CA ASP A 494 39.13 6.04 -20.83
C ASP A 494 39.57 5.21 -19.62
N VAL A 495 40.85 5.31 -19.27
CA VAL A 495 41.43 4.58 -18.13
C VAL A 495 40.81 5.00 -16.79
N THR A 496 40.30 6.23 -16.68
CA THR A 496 39.71 6.73 -15.42
C THR A 496 38.44 5.96 -15.05
N HIS A 497 37.65 5.52 -16.04
CA HIS A 497 36.49 4.66 -15.82
C HIS A 497 36.90 3.29 -15.27
N LEU A 498 37.95 2.68 -15.83
CA LEU A 498 38.49 1.40 -15.34
C LEU A 498 39.02 1.55 -13.89
N MET A 499 39.74 2.63 -13.61
CA MET A 499 40.27 2.94 -12.28
C MET A 499 39.16 3.21 -11.26
N ALA A 500 38.04 3.80 -11.67
CA ALA A 500 36.87 4.01 -10.81
C ALA A 500 36.14 2.69 -10.49
N ALA A 501 36.12 1.74 -11.43
CA ALA A 501 35.43 0.46 -11.27
C ALA A 501 36.24 -0.60 -10.49
N LEU A 502 37.57 -0.60 -10.60
CA LEU A 502 38.43 -1.62 -10.00
C LEU A 502 38.23 -1.80 -8.47
N PRO A 503 38.13 -0.73 -7.64
CA PRO A 503 37.96 -0.91 -6.20
C PRO A 503 36.70 -1.66 -5.81
N ALA A 504 35.60 -1.47 -6.55
CA ALA A 504 34.36 -2.21 -6.35
C ALA A 504 34.52 -3.69 -6.69
N MET A 505 35.17 -3.99 -7.81
CA MET A 505 35.44 -5.37 -8.24
C MET A 505 36.35 -6.13 -7.26
N VAL A 506 37.33 -5.46 -6.66
CA VAL A 506 38.17 -6.05 -5.61
C VAL A 506 37.38 -6.31 -4.33
N ARG A 507 36.51 -5.38 -3.91
CA ARG A 507 35.62 -5.61 -2.76
C ARG A 507 34.70 -6.79 -3.02
N ALA A 508 34.07 -6.85 -4.19
CA ALA A 508 33.23 -7.96 -4.63
C ALA A 508 33.98 -9.31 -4.56
N HIS A 509 35.27 -9.32 -4.91
CA HIS A 509 36.12 -10.50 -4.81
C HIS A 509 36.32 -10.97 -3.37
N ARG A 510 36.53 -10.05 -2.41
CA ARG A 510 36.58 -10.40 -0.99
C ARG A 510 35.21 -10.83 -0.42
N TYR A 511 34.11 -10.23 -0.89
CA TYR A 511 32.76 -10.58 -0.44
C TYR A 511 32.33 -11.98 -0.92
N GLY A 512 32.79 -12.41 -2.10
CA GLY A 512 32.52 -13.76 -2.63
C GLY A 512 33.05 -14.89 -1.74
N ASP A 513 34.18 -14.68 -1.08
CA ASP A 513 34.80 -15.63 -0.13
C ASP A 513 33.96 -15.79 1.15
N VAL A 514 33.37 -14.69 1.66
CA VAL A 514 32.51 -14.70 2.85
C VAL A 514 31.14 -15.34 2.58
N ARG A 515 30.66 -15.32 1.32
CA ARG A 515 29.32 -15.79 0.93
C ARG A 515 29.31 -17.12 0.15
N GLY A 516 30.47 -17.75 -0.07
CA GLY A 516 30.58 -19.07 -0.71
C GLY A 516 30.42 -19.09 -2.24
N THR A 517 30.55 -17.95 -2.92
CA THR A 517 30.43 -17.85 -4.39
C THR A 517 31.78 -18.13 -5.07
N PRO A 518 31.87 -18.93 -6.14
CA PRO A 518 33.14 -19.24 -6.82
C PRO A 518 33.85 -17.97 -7.33
N ALA A 519 34.99 -17.64 -6.71
CA ALA A 519 35.72 -16.39 -6.92
C ALA A 519 36.64 -16.38 -8.16
N GLU A 520 36.72 -17.48 -8.91
CA GLU A 520 37.69 -17.67 -10.00
C GLU A 520 37.46 -16.72 -11.19
N GLY A 521 36.21 -16.55 -11.64
CA GLY A 521 35.89 -15.67 -12.77
C GLY A 521 36.14 -14.18 -12.48
N LEU A 522 35.96 -13.78 -11.21
CA LEU A 522 36.12 -12.40 -10.78
C LEU A 522 37.60 -11.99 -10.69
N ALA A 523 38.47 -12.90 -10.25
CA ALA A 523 39.91 -12.69 -10.21
C ALA A 523 40.51 -12.43 -11.60
N VAL A 524 40.02 -13.14 -12.63
CA VAL A 524 40.46 -12.97 -14.02
C VAL A 524 40.13 -11.57 -14.53
N ILE A 525 38.93 -11.08 -14.27
CA ILE A 525 38.49 -9.74 -14.72
C ILE A 525 39.23 -8.64 -13.98
N VAL A 526 39.39 -8.75 -12.66
CA VAL A 526 40.17 -7.80 -11.85
C VAL A 526 41.60 -7.68 -12.38
N ARG A 527 42.24 -8.82 -12.70
CA ARG A 527 43.59 -8.85 -13.28
C ARG A 527 43.61 -8.17 -14.65
N SER A 528 42.68 -8.51 -15.54
CA SER A 528 42.58 -7.89 -16.87
C SER A 528 42.36 -6.38 -16.81
N MET A 529 41.56 -5.89 -15.85
CA MET A 529 41.35 -4.45 -15.65
C MET A 529 42.63 -3.79 -15.14
N LEU A 530 43.31 -4.40 -14.17
CA LEU A 530 44.57 -3.89 -13.63
C LEU A 530 45.66 -3.79 -14.70
N ASP A 531 45.81 -4.80 -15.55
CA ASP A 531 46.77 -4.79 -16.66
C ASP A 531 46.51 -3.62 -17.61
N ARG A 532 45.24 -3.38 -17.97
CA ARG A 532 44.85 -2.24 -18.83
C ARG A 532 45.07 -0.90 -18.15
N ILE A 533 44.77 -0.78 -16.86
CA ILE A 533 45.04 0.43 -16.09
C ILE A 533 46.54 0.73 -16.12
N CYS A 534 47.39 -0.27 -15.88
CA CYS A 534 48.85 -0.10 -15.91
C CYS A 534 49.37 0.33 -17.29
N VAL A 535 48.76 -0.17 -18.37
CA VAL A 535 49.11 0.21 -19.75
C VAL A 535 48.61 1.61 -20.11
N GLY A 536 47.38 1.96 -19.71
CA GLY A 536 46.74 3.24 -20.08
C GLY A 536 47.15 4.44 -19.22
N LEU A 537 47.56 4.20 -17.97
CA LEU A 537 47.88 5.26 -17.01
C LEU A 537 48.99 6.23 -17.49
N PRO A 538 50.13 5.78 -18.07
CA PRO A 538 51.17 6.69 -18.57
C PRO A 538 50.66 7.69 -19.62
N VAL A 539 49.71 7.26 -20.47
CA VAL A 539 49.10 8.13 -21.47
C VAL A 539 48.17 9.13 -20.80
N ALA A 540 47.36 8.68 -19.84
CA ALA A 540 46.38 9.52 -19.15
C ALA A 540 46.98 10.57 -18.22
N VAL A 541 48.20 10.38 -17.71
CA VAL A 541 48.88 11.38 -16.85
C VAL A 541 49.60 12.48 -17.64
N THR A 542 49.57 12.45 -18.98
CA THR A 542 50.33 13.39 -19.81
C THR A 542 49.54 14.68 -20.08
N GLY A 543 50.13 15.85 -19.80
CA GLY A 543 49.57 17.15 -20.19
C GLY A 543 48.36 17.63 -19.39
N LEU A 544 48.22 17.17 -18.15
CA LEU A 544 47.12 17.55 -17.25
C LEU A 544 47.34 18.93 -16.60
N ASP A 545 46.25 19.64 -16.34
CA ASP A 545 46.24 20.77 -15.40
C ASP A 545 46.13 20.29 -13.93
N ASP A 546 46.29 21.21 -12.97
CA ASP A 546 46.27 20.89 -11.54
C ASP A 546 44.95 20.24 -11.07
N GLY A 547 43.83 20.62 -11.67
CA GLY A 547 42.51 20.08 -11.31
C GLY A 547 42.32 18.65 -11.80
N ALA A 548 42.68 18.38 -13.06
CA ALA A 548 42.64 17.06 -13.66
C ALA A 548 43.66 16.11 -13.00
N ALA A 549 44.86 16.61 -12.67
CA ALA A 549 45.85 15.85 -11.93
C ALA A 549 45.34 15.44 -10.53
N ALA A 550 44.67 16.34 -9.81
CA ALA A 550 44.06 16.02 -8.51
C ALA A 550 42.93 14.98 -8.62
N GLY A 551 42.15 15.02 -9.71
CA GLY A 551 41.14 14.00 -10.00
C GLY A 551 41.77 12.62 -10.26
N LEU A 552 42.80 12.56 -11.12
CA LEU A 552 43.48 11.32 -11.45
C LEU A 552 44.22 10.71 -10.26
N LEU A 553 44.80 11.53 -9.38
CA LEU A 553 45.45 11.07 -8.14
C LEU A 553 44.46 10.29 -7.26
N LYS A 554 43.22 10.76 -7.10
CA LYS A 554 42.19 10.02 -6.35
C LYS A 554 41.91 8.64 -6.93
N HIS A 555 41.91 8.52 -8.26
CA HIS A 555 41.75 7.24 -8.93
C HIS A 555 42.96 6.32 -8.70
N VAL A 556 44.19 6.85 -8.76
CA VAL A 556 45.42 6.10 -8.46
C VAL A 556 45.40 5.59 -7.02
N ASP A 557 45.07 6.44 -6.06
CA ASP A 557 44.98 6.08 -4.64
C ASP A 557 43.93 4.98 -4.39
N GLY A 558 42.79 5.09 -5.08
CA GLY A 558 41.72 4.09 -5.03
C GLY A 558 42.17 2.73 -5.58
N VAL A 559 42.83 2.71 -6.73
CA VAL A 559 43.39 1.49 -7.34
C VAL A 559 44.48 0.89 -6.45
N HIS A 560 45.40 1.72 -5.94
CA HIS A 560 46.48 1.28 -5.05
C HIS A 560 45.94 0.61 -3.79
N SER A 561 44.97 1.28 -3.13
CA SER A 561 44.29 0.75 -1.95
C SER A 561 43.57 -0.56 -2.24
N ALA A 562 42.91 -0.67 -3.40
CA ALA A 562 42.25 -1.91 -3.82
C ALA A 562 43.26 -3.05 -4.03
N VAL A 563 44.36 -2.81 -4.75
CA VAL A 563 45.38 -3.86 -5.00
C VAL A 563 46.04 -4.34 -3.71
N ALA A 564 46.25 -3.44 -2.73
CA ALA A 564 46.74 -3.81 -1.41
C ALA A 564 45.80 -4.81 -0.70
N LEU A 565 44.47 -4.64 -0.85
CA LEU A 565 43.47 -5.55 -0.28
C LEU A 565 43.43 -6.94 -0.92
N LEU A 566 43.92 -7.11 -2.15
CA LEU A 566 44.03 -8.43 -2.80
C LEU A 566 45.17 -9.28 -2.22
N HIS A 567 46.17 -8.65 -1.59
CA HIS A 567 47.36 -9.31 -1.06
C HIS A 567 47.25 -9.64 0.44
N GLU A 568 46.19 -9.18 1.13
CA GLU A 568 45.91 -9.55 2.52
C GLU A 568 45.19 -10.91 2.58
N PRO A 569 45.70 -11.91 3.33
CA PRO A 569 44.96 -13.15 3.54
C PRO A 569 43.63 -12.86 4.26
N SER A 570 42.54 -13.47 3.79
CA SER A 570 41.22 -13.45 4.42
C SER A 570 41.37 -13.82 5.90
N ARG A 571 41.27 -12.85 6.82
CA ARG A 571 41.21 -13.17 8.26
C ARG A 571 39.80 -13.70 8.57
N PRO A 572 39.69 -14.87 9.24
CA PRO A 572 38.40 -15.50 9.55
C PRO A 572 37.54 -14.67 10.51
#